data_AF-A0A358M3J7-F1
#
_entry.id   AF-A0A358M3J7-F1
#
_cell.length_a   1.000
_cell.length_b   1.000
_cell.length_c   1.000
_cell.angle_alpha   90.00
_cell.angle_beta   90.00
_cell.angle_gamma   90.00
#
_symmetry.space_group_name_H-M   'P 1'
#
loop_
_entity.id
_entity.type
_entity.pdbx_description
1 polymer ?
#
loop_
_entity_poly.entity_id
_entity_poly.type
_entity_poly.pdbx_seq_one_letter_code
_entity_poly.pdbx_strand_id
1 'polypeptide(L)'
;MAAKRSKYDSYDDESKGKLQKVFKPLLIALAIVIGICLLCLAFEAAGLFPGSLLNRFAVSSFLSDQYGGEIVSFERYDQESGNYIYKCTVDGKPCEIGAKGFKIRYDGYYNDYGRNVYFEGVVENDLSAFLNQRWAEKYTDNTAFWTCTIDIPLSDSAYPSAQTEDTEENEELIKAALKTYGGSLCFTVEVRGTELSMDDYKGVVYRAVDILQQEMDNRPQSMQMYYYRQNAEEPVLQYESTVQTFQFNYNENGIRRATDLHRYVEVPSELKTKANIYYTVKRIFLIVVSGTVIALSVLWCVRRYRKHKRYKNSGV
;
A
#
# COMPACT_ATOMS: atom_id res chain seq x y z
N MET A 1 28.06 44.86 -52.32
CA MET A 1 27.94 44.46 -50.90
C MET A 1 27.22 43.12 -50.79
N ALA A 2 27.89 41.98 -51.04
CA ALA A 2 27.26 40.66 -50.90
C ALA A 2 28.31 39.52 -50.84
N ALA A 3 29.24 39.53 -49.89
CA ALA A 3 30.23 38.42 -49.78
C ALA A 3 30.83 38.24 -48.38
N LYS A 4 30.11 38.56 -47.30
CA LYS A 4 30.61 38.37 -45.92
C LYS A 4 29.61 37.76 -44.93
N ARG A 5 28.51 37.15 -45.40
CA ARG A 5 27.52 36.50 -44.53
C ARG A 5 27.55 34.96 -44.50
N SER A 6 28.26 34.26 -45.40
CA SER A 6 28.07 32.80 -45.53
C SER A 6 28.93 31.90 -44.64
N LYS A 7 29.87 32.44 -43.85
CA LYS A 7 30.83 31.61 -43.08
C LYS A 7 30.49 31.48 -41.59
N TYR A 8 29.66 32.37 -41.06
CA TYR A 8 29.22 32.33 -39.66
C TYR A 8 27.97 31.47 -39.48
N ASP A 9 27.01 31.55 -40.42
CA ASP A 9 25.79 30.73 -40.37
C ASP A 9 26.08 29.22 -40.53
N SER A 10 27.13 28.83 -41.28
CA SER A 10 27.48 27.42 -41.46
C SER A 10 28.14 26.78 -40.23
N TYR A 11 28.83 27.57 -39.41
CA TYR A 11 29.50 27.08 -38.20
C TYR A 11 28.50 26.84 -37.05
N ASP A 12 27.45 27.66 -36.96
CA ASP A 12 26.39 27.51 -35.97
C ASP A 12 25.46 26.33 -36.27
N ASP A 13 25.20 26.03 -37.54
CA ASP A 13 24.38 24.86 -37.94
C ASP A 13 25.14 23.53 -37.79
N GLU A 14 26.44 23.48 -38.06
CA GLU A 14 27.26 22.28 -37.80
C GLU A 14 27.44 21.98 -36.31
N SER A 15 27.58 23.02 -35.48
CA SER A 15 27.72 22.85 -34.02
C SER A 15 26.41 22.39 -33.37
N LYS A 16 25.26 22.96 -33.77
CA LYS A 16 23.92 22.53 -33.34
C LYS A 16 23.59 21.11 -33.82
N GLY A 17 23.98 20.75 -35.05
CA GLY A 17 23.81 19.41 -35.61
C GLY A 17 24.66 18.35 -34.90
N LYS A 18 25.88 18.68 -34.46
CA LYS A 18 26.73 17.80 -33.65
C LYS A 18 26.22 17.65 -32.22
N LEU A 19 25.76 18.73 -31.58
CA LEU A 19 25.14 18.67 -30.26
C LEU A 19 23.87 17.80 -30.27
N GLN A 20 22.97 17.96 -31.24
CA GLN A 20 21.78 17.10 -31.38
C GLN A 20 22.12 15.63 -31.65
N LYS A 21 23.22 15.34 -32.37
CA LYS A 21 23.69 13.96 -32.62
C LYS A 21 24.22 13.27 -31.36
N VAL A 22 24.70 14.02 -30.36
CA VAL A 22 25.17 13.50 -29.07
C VAL A 22 24.05 13.51 -28.01
N PHE A 23 23.19 14.52 -28.02
CA PHE A 23 22.09 14.67 -27.06
C PHE A 23 21.01 13.58 -27.20
N LYS A 24 20.68 13.19 -28.44
CA LYS A 24 19.70 12.13 -28.71
C LYS A 24 20.10 10.76 -28.13
N PRO A 25 21.31 10.23 -28.38
CA PRO A 25 21.73 8.97 -27.77
C PRO A 25 21.88 9.06 -26.25
N LEU A 26 22.24 10.23 -25.69
CA LEU A 26 22.29 10.45 -24.24
C LEU A 26 20.90 10.44 -23.58
N LEU A 27 19.91 11.09 -24.19
CA LEU A 27 18.51 11.03 -23.75
C LEU A 27 17.93 9.62 -23.88
N ILE A 28 18.27 8.90 -24.95
CA ILE A 28 17.87 7.51 -25.13
C ILE A 28 18.52 6.63 -24.05
N ALA A 29 19.81 6.82 -23.76
CA ALA A 29 20.50 6.11 -22.68
C ALA A 29 19.87 6.41 -21.32
N LEU A 30 19.57 7.68 -21.03
CA LEU A 30 18.89 8.09 -19.79
C LEU A 30 17.49 7.46 -19.69
N ALA A 31 16.71 7.47 -20.77
CA ALA A 31 15.39 6.83 -20.81
C ALA A 31 15.46 5.31 -20.65
N ILE A 32 16.50 4.67 -21.19
CA ILE A 32 16.76 3.24 -20.98
C ILE A 32 17.14 2.97 -19.53
N VAL A 33 18.00 3.80 -18.91
CA VAL A 33 18.37 3.66 -17.50
C VAL A 33 17.15 3.85 -16.59
N ILE A 34 16.35 4.90 -16.81
CA ILE A 34 15.10 5.12 -16.07
C ILE A 34 14.12 3.97 -16.31
N GLY A 35 14.01 3.48 -17.55
CA GLY A 35 13.20 2.33 -17.90
C GLY A 35 13.62 1.07 -17.14
N ILE A 36 14.93 0.78 -17.08
CA ILE A 36 15.49 -0.34 -16.30
C ILE A 36 15.19 -0.14 -14.81
N CYS A 37 15.37 1.06 -14.26
CA CYS A 37 15.05 1.35 -12.86
C CYS A 37 13.57 1.12 -12.54
N LEU A 38 12.65 1.59 -13.39
CA LEU A 38 11.21 1.39 -13.23
C LEU A 38 10.82 -0.09 -13.36
N LEU A 39 11.47 -0.82 -14.27
CA LEU A 39 11.24 -2.23 -14.50
C LEU A 39 11.79 -3.08 -13.34
N CYS A 40 12.92 -2.68 -12.75
CA CYS A 40 13.45 -3.23 -11.50
C CYS A 40 12.49 -3.00 -10.33
N LEU A 41 11.94 -1.78 -10.17
CA LEU A 41 10.94 -1.48 -9.15
C LEU A 41 9.64 -2.30 -9.34
N ALA A 42 9.20 -2.48 -10.59
CA ALA A 42 8.03 -3.29 -10.91
C ALA A 42 8.24 -4.79 -10.63
N PHE A 43 9.42 -5.32 -10.93
CA PHE A 43 9.80 -6.70 -10.61
C PHE A 43 10.04 -6.91 -9.11
N GLU A 44 10.54 -5.90 -8.39
CA GLU A 44 10.62 -5.93 -6.92
C GLU A 44 9.23 -5.95 -6.29
N ALA A 45 8.29 -5.14 -6.77
CA ALA A 45 6.89 -5.19 -6.35
C ALA A 45 6.21 -6.54 -6.65
N ALA A 46 6.71 -7.27 -7.66
CA ALA A 46 6.27 -8.60 -8.03
C ALA A 46 7.05 -9.74 -7.32
N GLY A 47 7.99 -9.42 -6.42
CA GLY A 47 8.76 -10.40 -5.65
C GLY A 47 9.80 -11.21 -6.45
N LEU A 48 10.16 -10.75 -7.67
CA LEU A 48 11.04 -11.47 -8.59
C LEU A 48 12.54 -11.20 -8.38
N PHE A 49 12.90 -10.20 -7.56
CA PHE A 49 14.30 -9.92 -7.20
C PHE A 49 14.63 -10.45 -5.80
N PRO A 50 15.66 -11.31 -5.66
CA PRO A 50 16.15 -11.77 -4.36
C PRO A 50 16.95 -10.63 -3.70
N GLY A 51 16.49 -10.17 -2.54
CA GLY A 51 17.22 -9.24 -1.68
C GLY A 51 17.45 -7.86 -2.29
N SER A 52 16.42 -7.02 -2.32
CA SER A 52 16.57 -5.63 -2.74
C SER A 52 17.62 -4.92 -1.86
N LEU A 53 18.67 -4.39 -2.49
CA LEU A 53 19.54 -3.38 -1.89
C LEU A 53 18.73 -2.28 -1.21
N LEU A 54 17.58 -1.92 -1.81
CA LEU A 54 16.68 -0.86 -1.37
C LEU A 54 16.03 -1.16 -0.01
N ASN A 55 15.42 -2.33 0.19
CA ASN A 55 14.89 -2.70 1.51
C ASN A 55 16.00 -2.92 2.54
N ARG A 56 17.21 -3.35 2.12
CA ARG A 56 18.37 -3.42 3.02
C ARG A 56 18.78 -2.03 3.52
N PHE A 57 18.76 -1.00 2.67
CA PHE A 57 19.00 0.39 3.09
C PHE A 57 17.93 0.87 4.07
N ALA A 58 16.65 0.57 3.81
CA ALA A 58 15.57 0.93 4.72
C ALA A 58 15.75 0.28 6.11
N VAL A 59 16.03 -1.03 6.14
CA VAL A 59 16.29 -1.77 7.39
C VAL A 59 17.54 -1.24 8.10
N SER A 60 18.59 -0.89 7.36
CA SER A 60 19.84 -0.42 7.95
C SER A 60 19.68 0.97 8.56
N SER A 61 18.98 1.88 7.88
CA SER A 61 18.64 3.19 8.42
C SER A 61 17.77 3.02 9.67
N PHE A 62 16.72 2.21 9.57
CA PHE A 62 15.81 1.94 10.67
C PHE A 62 16.53 1.44 11.93
N LEU A 63 17.37 0.41 11.81
CA LEU A 63 18.11 -0.14 12.94
C LEU A 63 19.08 0.89 13.54
N SER A 64 19.75 1.68 12.70
CA SER A 64 20.65 2.73 13.15
C SER A 64 19.90 3.83 13.89
N ASP A 65 18.75 4.25 13.38
CA ASP A 65 17.98 5.38 13.89
C ASP A 65 17.25 5.04 15.19
N GLN A 66 16.70 3.82 15.31
CA GLN A 66 15.86 3.43 16.44
C GLN A 66 16.61 2.67 17.54
N TYR A 67 17.57 1.84 17.15
CA TYR A 67 18.16 0.85 18.07
C TYR A 67 19.69 0.86 18.11
N GLY A 68 20.35 1.64 17.25
CA GLY A 68 21.80 1.57 17.06
C GLY A 68 22.30 0.20 16.58
N GLY A 69 21.44 -0.60 15.94
CA GLY A 69 21.73 -1.99 15.53
C GLY A 69 22.31 -2.13 14.12
N GLU A 70 22.76 -3.34 13.78
CA GLU A 70 23.31 -3.66 12.46
C GLU A 70 22.58 -4.85 11.81
N ILE A 71 22.50 -4.82 10.47
CA ILE A 71 21.99 -5.94 9.69
C ILE A 71 23.02 -7.06 9.64
N VAL A 72 22.61 -8.27 10.03
CA VAL A 72 23.44 -9.47 9.90
C VAL A 72 23.36 -10.03 8.49
N SER A 73 22.15 -10.28 7.97
CA SER A 73 21.96 -10.80 6.62
C SER A 73 20.50 -10.75 6.15
N PHE A 74 20.29 -10.81 4.83
CA PHE A 74 18.99 -11.17 4.27
C PHE A 74 18.72 -12.66 4.51
N GLU A 75 17.50 -13.01 4.92
CA GLU A 75 17.12 -14.39 5.14
C GLU A 75 16.17 -14.92 4.08
N ARG A 76 14.97 -14.33 3.97
CA ARG A 76 13.88 -14.88 3.14
C ARG A 76 12.92 -13.80 2.67
N TYR A 77 12.21 -14.09 1.58
CA TYR A 77 10.98 -13.37 1.24
C TYR A 77 9.81 -14.18 1.78
N ASP A 78 9.06 -13.63 2.72
CA ASP A 78 7.85 -14.22 3.25
C ASP A 78 6.70 -13.94 2.27
N GLN A 79 6.16 -15.01 1.67
CA GLN A 79 5.09 -14.92 0.69
C GLN A 79 3.74 -14.56 1.32
N GLU A 80 3.52 -14.90 2.59
CA GLU A 80 2.27 -14.68 3.29
C GLU A 80 2.10 -13.21 3.64
N SER A 81 3.10 -12.63 4.32
CA SER A 81 3.13 -11.19 4.62
C SER A 81 3.58 -10.33 3.43
N GLY A 82 4.16 -10.95 2.41
CA GLY A 82 4.71 -10.27 1.23
C GLY A 82 5.89 -9.34 1.54
N ASN A 83 6.67 -9.69 2.56
CA ASN A 83 7.78 -8.90 3.11
C ASN A 83 9.14 -9.59 2.87
N TYR A 84 10.20 -8.79 2.73
CA TYR A 84 11.58 -9.27 2.78
C TYR A 84 12.07 -9.28 4.23
N ILE A 85 12.45 -10.44 4.73
CA ILE A 85 12.88 -10.66 6.11
C ILE A 85 14.41 -10.65 6.20
N TYR A 86 14.93 -9.86 7.13
CA TYR A 86 16.34 -9.66 7.42
C TYR A 86 16.66 -10.08 8.85
N LYS A 87 17.72 -10.87 9.05
CA LYS A 87 18.27 -11.14 10.38
C LYS A 87 19.10 -9.96 10.83
N CYS A 88 18.81 -9.50 12.03
CA CYS A 88 19.42 -8.34 12.63
C CYS A 88 19.83 -8.67 14.07
N THR A 89 20.77 -7.90 14.60
CA THR A 89 21.15 -7.98 16.01
C THR A 89 21.04 -6.59 16.61
N VAL A 90 20.28 -6.49 17.70
CA VAL A 90 20.10 -5.27 18.49
C VAL A 90 20.42 -5.61 19.94
N ASP A 91 21.28 -4.85 20.60
CA ASP A 91 21.73 -5.09 21.98
C ASP A 91 22.22 -6.53 22.23
N GLY A 92 22.84 -7.15 21.23
CA GLY A 92 23.30 -8.54 21.29
C GLY A 92 22.20 -9.60 21.19
N LYS A 93 20.94 -9.20 20.99
CA LYS A 93 19.80 -10.11 20.81
C LYS A 93 19.46 -10.26 19.32
N PRO A 94 19.24 -11.49 18.84
CA PRO A 94 18.82 -11.72 17.47
C PRO A 94 17.36 -11.31 17.28
N CYS A 95 17.05 -10.66 16.16
CA CYS A 95 15.69 -10.30 15.78
C CYS A 95 15.51 -10.36 14.26
N GLU A 96 14.26 -10.43 13.82
CA GLU A 96 13.90 -10.39 12.40
C GLU A 96 13.26 -9.05 12.04
N ILE A 97 13.73 -8.37 11.01
CA ILE A 97 13.09 -7.15 10.49
C ILE A 97 12.53 -7.43 9.10
N GLY A 98 11.23 -7.21 8.93
CA GLY A 98 10.54 -7.34 7.65
C GLY A 98 10.38 -5.97 6.96
N ALA A 99 10.67 -5.90 5.66
CA ALA A 99 10.58 -4.67 4.89
C ALA A 99 10.00 -4.89 3.48
N LYS A 100 9.33 -3.86 2.95
CA LYS A 100 8.78 -3.85 1.58
C LYS A 100 8.69 -2.43 1.04
N GLY A 101 9.31 -2.19 -0.11
CA GLY A 101 9.25 -0.93 -0.84
C GLY A 101 9.75 0.26 -0.03
N PHE A 102 10.94 0.16 0.56
CA PHE A 102 11.58 1.14 1.45
C PHE A 102 10.89 1.41 2.79
N LYS A 103 9.92 0.59 3.17
CA LYS A 103 9.24 0.71 4.46
C LYS A 103 9.47 -0.53 5.28
N ILE A 104 9.74 -0.35 6.58
CA ILE A 104 9.69 -1.44 7.54
C ILE A 104 8.22 -1.80 7.76
N ARG A 105 7.95 -3.10 7.74
CA ARG A 105 6.61 -3.70 7.83
C ARG A 105 6.49 -4.66 9.01
N TYR A 106 7.62 -5.04 9.60
CA TYR A 106 7.68 -5.90 10.75
C TYR A 106 8.96 -5.62 11.52
N ASP A 107 8.85 -5.37 12.82
CA ASP A 107 9.98 -5.27 13.74
C ASP A 107 9.91 -6.40 14.76
N GLY A 108 10.72 -7.41 14.53
CA GLY A 108 10.88 -8.52 15.45
C GLY A 108 11.56 -8.10 16.74
N TYR A 109 12.40 -7.06 16.77
CA TYR A 109 13.04 -6.65 18.02
C TYR A 109 12.01 -6.09 19.00
N TYR A 110 11.13 -5.21 18.52
CA TYR A 110 10.00 -4.75 19.31
C TYR A 110 9.11 -5.92 19.71
N ASN A 111 8.66 -6.75 18.77
CA ASN A 111 7.74 -7.85 19.07
C ASN A 111 8.31 -8.87 20.07
N ASP A 112 9.60 -9.19 19.96
CA ASP A 112 10.25 -10.21 20.78
C ASP A 112 10.71 -9.66 22.14
N TYR A 113 11.04 -8.37 22.23
CA TYR A 113 11.73 -7.80 23.40
C TYR A 113 11.22 -6.45 23.91
N GLY A 114 10.60 -5.63 23.05
CA GLY A 114 10.09 -4.30 23.41
C GLY A 114 8.60 -4.28 23.78
N ARG A 115 7.84 -5.28 23.30
CA ARG A 115 6.39 -5.37 23.45
C ARG A 115 6.00 -5.68 24.89
N ASN A 116 5.18 -4.83 25.48
CA ASN A 116 4.50 -5.18 26.73
C ASN A 116 3.16 -5.85 26.40
N VAL A 117 3.20 -7.17 26.25
CA VAL A 117 2.04 -7.99 25.86
C VAL A 117 0.84 -7.79 26.79
N TYR A 118 1.07 -7.59 28.09
CA TYR A 118 -0.01 -7.39 29.05
C TYR A 118 -0.68 -6.04 28.85
N PHE A 119 0.10 -4.96 28.81
CA PHE A 119 -0.39 -3.61 28.64
C PHE A 119 -1.10 -3.43 27.29
N GLU A 120 -0.49 -3.89 26.20
CA GLU A 120 -1.09 -3.79 24.86
C GLU A 120 -2.35 -4.64 24.74
N GLY A 121 -2.38 -5.84 25.32
CA GLY A 121 -3.58 -6.68 25.33
C GLY A 121 -4.73 -6.07 26.15
N VAL A 122 -4.42 -5.42 27.27
CA VAL A 122 -5.42 -4.64 28.04
C VAL A 122 -5.93 -3.47 27.21
N VAL A 123 -5.03 -2.68 26.59
CA VAL A 123 -5.40 -1.56 25.72
C VAL A 123 -6.27 -1.99 24.54
N GLU A 124 -5.95 -3.10 23.86
CA GLU A 124 -6.73 -3.64 22.74
C GLU A 124 -8.15 -4.05 23.18
N ASN A 125 -8.26 -4.75 24.31
CA ASN A 125 -9.54 -5.22 24.85
C ASN A 125 -10.41 -4.05 25.33
N ASP A 126 -9.84 -3.14 26.11
CA ASP A 126 -10.54 -1.99 26.68
C ASP A 126 -11.02 -1.04 25.58
N LEU A 127 -10.17 -0.79 24.57
CA LEU A 127 -10.54 0.05 23.44
C LEU A 127 -11.65 -0.58 22.59
N SER A 128 -11.60 -1.90 22.40
CA SER A 128 -12.67 -2.64 21.72
C SER A 128 -13.99 -2.51 22.48
N ALA A 129 -13.98 -2.70 23.80
CA ALA A 129 -15.15 -2.54 24.65
C ALA A 129 -15.72 -1.10 24.59
N PHE A 130 -14.85 -0.09 24.69
CA PHE A 130 -15.22 1.31 24.61
C PHE A 130 -15.89 1.68 23.27
N LEU A 131 -15.31 1.25 22.14
CA LEU A 131 -15.88 1.53 20.81
C LEU A 131 -17.20 0.79 20.58
N ASN A 132 -17.33 -0.44 21.10
CA ASN A 132 -18.60 -1.17 21.10
C ASN A 132 -19.69 -0.43 21.88
N GLN A 133 -19.35 0.12 23.06
CA GLN A 133 -20.27 0.93 23.85
C GLN A 133 -20.69 2.20 23.09
N ARG A 134 -19.74 2.96 22.52
CA ARG A 134 -20.04 4.16 21.73
C ARG A 134 -20.94 3.89 20.54
N TRP A 135 -20.73 2.76 19.87
CA TRP A 135 -21.63 2.33 18.80
C TRP A 135 -23.05 2.12 19.33
N ALA A 136 -23.21 1.33 20.40
CA ALA A 136 -24.51 1.00 20.97
C ALA A 136 -25.27 2.23 21.51
N GLU A 137 -24.57 3.23 22.04
CA GLU A 137 -25.14 4.49 22.51
C GLU A 137 -25.71 5.35 21.36
N LYS A 138 -25.06 5.31 20.18
CA LYS A 138 -25.37 6.22 19.07
C LYS A 138 -26.22 5.57 17.96
N TYR A 139 -26.11 4.26 17.78
CA TYR A 139 -26.71 3.52 16.67
C TYR A 139 -27.37 2.23 17.16
N THR A 140 -28.69 2.15 17.06
CA THR A 140 -29.49 1.01 17.56
C THR A 140 -29.96 0.07 16.45
N ASP A 141 -29.83 0.47 15.19
CA ASP A 141 -30.28 -0.26 14.00
C ASP A 141 -29.32 -1.39 13.58
N ASN A 142 -28.09 -1.35 14.07
CA ASN A 142 -27.05 -2.32 13.77
C ASN A 142 -26.24 -2.67 15.02
N THR A 143 -25.82 -3.92 15.14
CA THR A 143 -24.87 -4.34 16.19
C THR A 143 -23.47 -4.36 15.60
N ALA A 144 -22.53 -3.61 16.19
CA ALA A 144 -21.12 -3.67 15.83
C ALA A 144 -20.31 -4.45 16.85
N PHE A 145 -19.29 -5.14 16.36
CA PHE A 145 -18.26 -5.80 17.14
C PHE A 145 -16.91 -5.26 16.65
N TRP A 146 -16.33 -4.38 17.45
CA TRP A 146 -15.03 -3.80 17.25
C TRP A 146 -13.96 -4.73 17.82
N THR A 147 -12.91 -4.93 17.04
CA THR A 147 -11.65 -5.54 17.46
C THR A 147 -10.53 -4.59 17.09
N CYS A 148 -9.69 -4.26 18.06
CA CYS A 148 -8.51 -3.44 17.85
C CYS A 148 -7.25 -4.32 17.83
N THR A 149 -6.34 -3.99 16.93
CA THR A 149 -4.97 -4.49 16.92
C THR A 149 -4.01 -3.32 16.83
N ILE A 150 -2.97 -3.32 17.66
CA ILE A 150 -1.92 -2.30 17.57
C ILE A 150 -0.89 -2.77 16.54
N ASP A 151 -0.85 -2.11 15.39
CA ASP A 151 0.16 -2.32 14.34
C ASP A 151 1.08 -1.10 14.31
N ILE A 152 2.13 -1.12 15.16
CA ILE A 152 2.99 0.05 15.40
C ILE A 152 3.87 0.35 14.17
N PRO A 153 3.63 1.45 13.40
CA PRO A 153 4.62 1.99 12.50
C PRO A 153 5.83 2.42 13.33
N LEU A 154 6.96 1.86 12.92
CA LEU A 154 8.14 1.73 13.74
C LEU A 154 8.96 3.01 13.94
N SER A 155 8.48 4.16 13.46
CA SER A 155 9.20 5.43 13.58
C SER A 155 9.10 6.08 14.96
N ASP A 156 8.13 5.67 15.78
CA ASP A 156 7.73 6.41 16.99
C ASP A 156 7.91 5.58 18.29
N SER A 157 8.85 4.62 18.33
CA SER A 157 9.07 3.74 19.49
C SER A 157 9.80 4.42 20.65
N ALA A 158 9.18 5.46 21.22
CA ALA A 158 9.43 5.90 22.58
C ALA A 158 8.23 5.53 23.46
N TYR A 159 7.97 4.22 23.61
CA TYR A 159 6.96 3.75 24.55
C TYR A 159 7.62 3.43 25.90
N PRO A 160 7.05 3.89 27.03
CA PRO A 160 7.60 3.60 28.35
C PRO A 160 7.63 2.08 28.57
N SER A 161 8.77 1.54 28.98
CA SER A 161 8.83 0.20 29.55
C SER A 161 7.89 0.16 30.76
N ALA A 162 6.85 -0.68 30.75
CA ALA A 162 5.96 -0.74 31.90
C ALA A 162 6.71 -1.38 33.08
N GLN A 163 7.17 -0.55 34.01
CA GLN A 163 7.21 -0.90 35.42
C GLN A 163 5.95 -0.33 36.08
N THR A 164 4.81 -0.98 35.89
CA THR A 164 3.65 -0.79 36.76
C THR A 164 2.76 -2.01 36.64
N GLU A 165 2.86 -2.88 37.65
CA GLU A 165 1.84 -3.86 38.04
C GLU A 165 0.54 -3.13 38.40
N ASP A 166 -0.59 -3.82 38.17
CA ASP A 166 -1.92 -3.58 38.73
C ASP A 166 -2.37 -2.13 38.85
N THR A 167 -3.10 -1.64 37.85
CA THR A 167 -4.11 -0.59 38.09
C THR A 167 -5.36 -0.89 37.29
N GLU A 168 -6.46 -1.06 38.01
CA GLU A 168 -7.82 -1.21 37.48
C GLU A 168 -8.16 -0.08 36.50
N GLU A 169 -8.89 -0.44 35.44
CA GLU A 169 -9.74 0.38 34.57
C GLU A 169 -9.57 1.90 34.72
N ASN A 170 -8.68 2.51 33.94
CA ASN A 170 -8.60 3.96 33.84
C ASN A 170 -8.91 4.39 32.40
N GLU A 171 -10.09 4.99 32.22
CA GLU A 171 -10.46 5.68 30.98
C GLU A 171 -9.37 6.69 30.53
N GLU A 172 -8.61 7.23 31.49
CA GLU A 172 -7.43 8.07 31.24
C GLU A 172 -6.25 7.31 30.60
N LEU A 173 -6.03 6.05 30.99
CA LEU A 173 -5.02 5.17 30.42
C LEU A 173 -5.38 4.77 28.99
N ILE A 174 -6.66 4.50 28.73
CA ILE A 174 -7.20 4.24 27.39
C ILE A 174 -7.07 5.48 26.52
N LYS A 175 -7.43 6.67 27.01
CA LYS A 175 -7.27 7.94 26.28
C LYS A 175 -5.79 8.28 26.03
N ALA A 176 -4.91 7.98 26.99
CA ALA A 176 -3.47 8.13 26.82
C ALA A 176 -2.93 7.15 25.77
N ALA A 177 -3.38 5.90 25.77
CA ALA A 177 -3.03 4.91 24.77
C ALA A 177 -3.55 5.31 23.38
N LEU A 178 -4.80 5.76 23.26
CA LEU A 178 -5.37 6.30 22.02
C LEU A 178 -4.55 7.47 21.45
N LYS A 179 -4.05 8.35 22.33
CA LYS A 179 -3.18 9.45 21.95
C LYS A 179 -1.81 8.97 21.50
N THR A 180 -1.23 7.99 22.21
CA THR A 180 0.13 7.51 21.98
C THR A 180 0.20 6.59 20.76
N TYR A 181 -0.72 5.63 20.63
CA TYR A 181 -0.77 4.65 19.55
C TYR A 181 -1.64 5.08 18.37
N GLY A 182 -2.24 6.26 18.36
CA GLY A 182 -3.26 6.62 17.37
C GLY A 182 -2.87 6.37 15.90
N GLY A 183 -1.64 6.70 15.50
CA GLY A 183 -1.14 6.44 14.14
C GLY A 183 -0.84 4.97 13.82
N SER A 184 -0.88 4.11 14.84
CA SER A 184 -0.53 2.70 14.86
C SER A 184 -1.73 1.77 14.96
N LEU A 185 -2.91 2.30 15.28
CA LEU A 185 -4.06 1.46 15.53
C LEU A 185 -4.66 0.97 14.21
N CYS A 186 -4.84 -0.35 14.13
CA CYS A 186 -5.56 -1.02 13.06
C CYS A 186 -6.84 -1.61 13.65
N PHE A 187 -7.98 -1.21 13.10
CA PHE A 187 -9.28 -1.66 13.58
C PHE A 187 -9.91 -2.66 12.61
N THR A 188 -10.55 -3.69 13.17
CA THR A 188 -11.50 -4.54 12.46
C THR A 188 -12.87 -4.34 13.06
N VAL A 189 -13.89 -4.13 12.23
CA VAL A 189 -15.27 -3.93 12.68
C VAL A 189 -16.19 -4.88 11.95
N GLU A 190 -16.85 -5.76 12.70
CA GLU A 190 -17.93 -6.57 12.18
C GLU A 190 -19.27 -5.94 12.53
N VAL A 191 -20.06 -5.59 11.53
CA VAL A 191 -21.41 -5.05 11.74
C VAL A 191 -22.45 -6.05 11.28
N ARG A 192 -23.42 -6.32 12.13
CA ARG A 192 -24.54 -7.23 11.88
C ARG A 192 -25.85 -6.44 11.84
N GLY A 193 -26.67 -6.73 10.85
CA GLY A 193 -27.97 -6.07 10.70
C GLY A 193 -28.86 -6.74 9.67
N THR A 194 -29.92 -6.03 9.26
CA THR A 194 -30.82 -6.46 8.19
C THR A 194 -30.18 -6.27 6.82
N GLU A 195 -30.85 -6.71 5.77
CA GLU A 195 -30.39 -6.43 4.41
C GLU A 195 -30.37 -4.91 4.14
N LEU A 196 -29.25 -4.42 3.61
CA LEU A 196 -29.08 -3.00 3.27
C LEU A 196 -28.60 -2.86 1.82
N SER A 197 -28.97 -1.74 1.21
CA SER A 197 -28.38 -1.35 -0.06
C SER A 197 -26.91 -0.96 0.14
N MET A 198 -26.12 -0.99 -0.94
CA MET A 198 -24.73 -0.53 -0.90
C MET A 198 -24.63 0.94 -0.50
N ASP A 199 -25.59 1.78 -0.88
CA ASP A 199 -25.56 3.20 -0.51
C ASP A 199 -25.82 3.38 0.99
N ASP A 200 -26.75 2.60 1.57
CA ASP A 200 -26.98 2.60 3.01
C ASP A 200 -25.76 2.07 3.77
N TYR A 201 -25.15 0.97 3.30
CA TYR A 201 -23.92 0.41 3.88
C TYR A 201 -22.78 1.44 3.93
N LYS A 202 -22.58 2.24 2.89
CA LYS A 202 -21.57 3.31 2.91
C LYS A 202 -21.81 4.33 4.02
N GLY A 203 -23.08 4.60 4.34
CA GLY A 203 -23.46 5.38 5.51
C GLY A 203 -23.03 4.71 6.82
N VAL A 204 -23.23 3.39 6.94
CA VAL A 204 -22.78 2.61 8.10
C VAL A 204 -21.25 2.66 8.25
N VAL A 205 -20.50 2.61 7.15
CA VAL A 205 -19.03 2.79 7.18
C VAL A 205 -18.65 4.18 7.71
N TYR A 206 -19.35 5.22 7.27
CA TYR A 206 -19.11 6.57 7.79
C TYR A 206 -19.40 6.67 9.29
N ARG A 207 -20.42 5.99 9.81
CA ARG A 207 -20.71 5.96 11.26
C ARG A 207 -19.54 5.43 12.08
N ALA A 208 -18.86 4.39 11.59
CA ALA A 208 -17.66 3.84 12.22
C ALA A 208 -16.49 4.85 12.17
N VAL A 209 -16.29 5.50 11.02
CA VAL A 209 -15.30 6.58 10.87
C VAL A 209 -15.60 7.76 11.80
N ASP A 210 -16.86 8.16 11.94
CA ASP A 210 -17.31 9.28 12.77
C ASP A 210 -17.05 9.04 14.27
N ILE A 211 -17.25 7.82 14.76
CA ILE A 211 -16.87 7.44 16.13
C ILE A 211 -15.36 7.62 16.32
N LEU A 212 -14.54 7.06 15.42
CA LEU A 212 -13.08 7.19 15.53
C LEU A 212 -12.61 8.65 15.39
N GLN A 213 -13.28 9.46 14.58
CA GLN A 213 -12.99 10.90 14.46
C GLN A 213 -13.27 11.68 15.76
N GLN A 214 -14.28 11.26 16.53
CA GLN A 214 -14.69 11.89 17.79
C GLN A 214 -13.82 11.44 18.96
N GLU A 215 -13.44 10.18 18.98
CA GLU A 215 -12.77 9.56 20.14
C GLU A 215 -11.23 9.57 20.03
N MET A 216 -10.66 9.82 18.85
CA MET A 216 -9.21 9.76 18.64
C MET A 216 -8.65 11.11 18.17
N ASP A 217 -7.63 11.60 18.88
CA ASP A 217 -6.85 12.78 18.48
C ASP A 217 -6.04 12.50 17.20
N ASN A 218 -5.40 11.32 17.15
CA ASN A 218 -4.57 10.86 16.04
C ASN A 218 -5.33 9.81 15.20
N ARG A 219 -5.23 9.90 13.87
CA ARG A 219 -5.98 9.00 12.98
C ARG A 219 -5.34 7.61 12.91
N PRO A 220 -6.15 6.53 12.95
CA PRO A 220 -5.66 5.16 12.82
C PRO A 220 -4.89 4.90 11.53
N GLN A 221 -4.05 3.87 11.56
CA GLN A 221 -3.37 3.37 10.37
C GLN A 221 -4.40 2.85 9.36
N SER A 222 -5.34 2.03 9.83
CA SER A 222 -6.41 1.51 8.98
C SER A 222 -7.63 1.04 9.76
N MET A 223 -8.75 0.90 9.06
CA MET A 223 -9.94 0.20 9.53
C MET A 223 -10.45 -0.71 8.42
N GLN A 224 -10.62 -1.98 8.73
CA GLN A 224 -11.33 -2.94 7.90
C GLN A 224 -12.72 -3.18 8.49
N MET A 225 -13.74 -3.13 7.64
CA MET A 225 -15.12 -3.27 8.07
C MET A 225 -15.85 -4.32 7.25
N TYR A 226 -16.52 -5.23 7.95
CA TYR A 226 -17.29 -6.32 7.37
C TYR A 226 -18.77 -6.17 7.76
N TYR A 227 -19.67 -6.25 6.77
CA TYR A 227 -21.10 -6.18 7.02
C TYR A 227 -21.78 -7.52 6.76
N TYR A 228 -22.40 -8.06 7.80
CA TYR A 228 -23.14 -9.31 7.76
C TYR A 228 -24.64 -9.04 7.86
N ARG A 229 -25.40 -9.55 6.88
CA ARG A 229 -26.85 -9.65 7.01
C ARG A 229 -27.18 -10.84 7.91
N GLN A 230 -28.02 -10.61 8.91
CA GLN A 230 -28.64 -11.67 9.69
C GLN A 230 -29.65 -12.42 8.82
N ASN A 231 -29.37 -13.69 8.53
CA ASN A 231 -30.32 -14.63 7.96
C ASN A 231 -30.75 -15.65 9.03
N ALA A 232 -31.83 -16.39 8.75
CA ALA A 232 -32.46 -17.30 9.71
C ALA A 232 -31.58 -18.49 10.18
N GLU A 233 -30.53 -18.83 9.43
CA GLU A 233 -29.63 -19.96 9.74
C GLU A 233 -28.21 -19.49 10.11
N GLU A 234 -27.59 -18.65 9.28
CA GLU A 234 -26.23 -18.13 9.52
C GLU A 234 -26.06 -16.67 9.01
N PRO A 235 -25.19 -15.86 9.63
CA PRO A 235 -24.86 -14.53 9.15
C PRO A 235 -24.13 -14.60 7.79
N VAL A 236 -24.57 -13.81 6.81
CA VAL A 236 -23.99 -13.78 5.46
C VAL A 236 -23.22 -12.48 5.24
N LEU A 237 -21.93 -12.58 4.89
CA LEU A 237 -21.09 -11.42 4.57
C LEU A 237 -21.51 -10.80 3.23
N GLN A 238 -22.05 -9.59 3.26
CA GLN A 238 -22.51 -8.88 2.05
C GLN A 238 -21.46 -7.92 1.51
N TYR A 239 -20.84 -7.14 2.40
CA TYR A 239 -19.96 -6.03 2.02
C TYR A 239 -18.68 -5.99 2.85
N GLU A 240 -17.64 -5.45 2.25
CA GLU A 240 -16.35 -5.19 2.88
C GLU A 240 -15.91 -3.75 2.54
N SER A 241 -15.29 -3.07 3.51
CA SER A 241 -14.60 -1.80 3.27
C SER A 241 -13.23 -1.74 3.94
N THR A 242 -12.29 -1.05 3.30
CA THR A 242 -10.96 -0.77 3.85
C THR A 242 -10.70 0.73 3.84
N VAL A 243 -10.58 1.35 5.01
CA VAL A 243 -10.30 2.78 5.20
C VAL A 243 -8.84 2.95 5.64
N GLN A 244 -8.09 3.78 4.93
CA GLN A 244 -6.69 4.12 5.24
C GLN A 244 -6.59 5.44 6.01
N THR A 245 -5.46 5.69 6.70
CA THR A 245 -5.22 6.88 7.54
C THR A 245 -5.74 8.20 6.98
N PHE A 246 -5.44 8.51 5.71
CA PHE A 246 -5.85 9.79 5.12
C PHE A 246 -7.37 9.89 4.86
N GLN A 247 -8.05 8.75 4.71
CA GLN A 247 -9.48 8.66 4.40
C GLN A 247 -10.34 8.86 5.66
N PHE A 248 -9.77 8.73 6.86
CA PHE A 248 -10.45 9.10 8.11
C PHE A 248 -10.70 10.60 8.25
N ASN A 249 -10.20 11.45 7.34
CA ASN A 249 -10.54 12.88 7.32
C ASN A 249 -11.68 13.20 6.33
N TYR A 250 -12.23 12.18 5.66
CA TYR A 250 -13.36 12.38 4.78
C TYR A 250 -14.63 12.60 5.59
N ASN A 251 -15.46 13.52 5.11
CA ASN A 251 -16.85 13.62 5.55
C ASN A 251 -17.69 12.49 4.93
N GLU A 252 -18.96 12.39 5.31
CA GLU A 252 -19.85 11.33 4.84
C GLU A 252 -19.90 11.23 3.31
N ASN A 253 -20.00 12.37 2.62
CA ASN A 253 -20.00 12.42 1.16
C ASN A 253 -18.68 11.90 0.56
N GLY A 254 -17.54 12.20 1.21
CA GLY A 254 -16.23 11.72 0.80
C GLY A 254 -16.10 10.21 0.91
N ILE A 255 -16.54 9.63 2.04
CA ILE A 255 -16.58 8.17 2.23
C ILE A 255 -17.49 7.54 1.18
N ARG A 256 -18.74 8.00 1.05
CA ARG A 256 -19.72 7.41 0.10
C ARG A 256 -19.26 7.41 -1.36
N ARG A 257 -18.47 8.41 -1.77
CA ARG A 257 -18.00 8.56 -3.16
C ARG A 257 -16.68 7.86 -3.44
N ALA A 258 -15.93 7.46 -2.42
CA ALA A 258 -14.64 6.82 -2.61
C ALA A 258 -14.83 5.42 -3.20
N THR A 259 -14.34 5.23 -4.42
CA THR A 259 -14.57 4.01 -5.22
C THR A 259 -13.67 2.86 -4.82
N ASP A 260 -12.59 3.15 -4.10
CA ASP A 260 -11.57 2.20 -3.64
C ASP A 260 -11.87 1.62 -2.25
N LEU A 261 -12.74 2.28 -1.47
CA LEU A 261 -13.08 1.88 -0.11
C LEU A 261 -13.92 0.61 -0.06
N HIS A 262 -14.96 0.52 -0.89
CA HIS A 262 -16.08 -0.39 -0.66
C HIS A 262 -16.19 -1.49 -1.71
N ARG A 263 -16.51 -2.71 -1.28
CA ARG A 263 -16.58 -3.90 -2.13
C ARG A 263 -17.83 -4.73 -1.84
N TYR A 264 -18.41 -5.26 -2.92
CA TYR A 264 -19.37 -6.35 -2.84
C TYR A 264 -18.61 -7.64 -2.62
N VAL A 265 -18.91 -8.35 -1.53
CA VAL A 265 -18.42 -9.72 -1.32
C VAL A 265 -19.40 -10.69 -1.97
N GLU A 266 -20.68 -10.50 -1.70
CA GLU A 266 -21.75 -11.14 -2.46
C GLU A 266 -22.13 -10.22 -3.64
N VAL A 267 -21.81 -10.65 -4.87
CA VAL A 267 -22.21 -9.90 -6.06
C VAL A 267 -23.70 -10.15 -6.30
N PRO A 268 -24.58 -9.12 -6.22
CA PRO A 268 -26.00 -9.28 -6.51
C PRO A 268 -26.18 -9.87 -7.90
N SER A 269 -27.18 -10.73 -8.08
CA SER A 269 -27.44 -11.44 -9.34
C SER A 269 -27.54 -10.51 -10.55
N GLU A 270 -28.10 -9.31 -10.36
CA GLU A 270 -28.18 -8.25 -11.38
C GLU A 270 -26.82 -7.67 -11.78
N LEU A 271 -25.90 -7.52 -10.82
CA LEU A 271 -24.55 -7.02 -11.02
C LEU A 271 -23.61 -8.10 -11.58
N LYS A 272 -23.88 -9.38 -11.30
CA LYS A 272 -23.11 -10.52 -11.82
C LYS A 272 -23.09 -10.54 -13.34
N THR A 273 -24.22 -10.27 -13.98
CA THR A 273 -24.33 -10.20 -15.45
C THR A 273 -23.54 -9.01 -16.01
N LYS A 274 -23.65 -7.83 -15.40
CA LYS A 274 -22.89 -6.63 -15.81
C LYS A 274 -21.38 -6.79 -15.61
N ALA A 275 -20.96 -7.38 -14.50
CA ALA A 275 -19.56 -7.69 -14.20
C ALA A 275 -18.99 -8.70 -15.19
N ASN A 276 -19.73 -9.77 -15.51
CA ASN A 276 -19.32 -10.74 -16.53
C ASN A 276 -19.13 -10.09 -17.90
N ILE A 277 -20.05 -9.20 -18.31
CA ILE A 277 -19.90 -8.42 -19.55
C ILE A 277 -18.64 -7.54 -19.49
N TYR A 278 -18.45 -6.78 -18.40
CA TYR A 278 -17.29 -5.91 -18.23
C TYR A 278 -15.96 -6.68 -18.30
N TYR A 279 -15.82 -7.79 -17.57
CA TYR A 279 -14.60 -8.60 -17.59
C TYR A 279 -14.37 -9.27 -18.94
N THR A 280 -15.44 -9.67 -19.64
CA THR A 280 -15.35 -10.20 -21.01
C THR A 280 -14.85 -9.14 -21.99
N VAL A 281 -15.42 -7.92 -21.95
CA VAL A 281 -14.98 -6.79 -22.78
C VAL A 281 -13.54 -6.39 -22.46
N LYS A 282 -13.17 -6.32 -21.17
CA LYS A 282 -11.80 -6.03 -20.74
C LYS A 282 -10.79 -7.05 -21.27
N ARG A 283 -11.15 -8.36 -21.26
CA ARG A 283 -10.31 -9.42 -21.83
C ARG A 283 -10.16 -9.27 -23.35
N ILE A 284 -11.24 -9.01 -24.07
CA ILE A 284 -11.20 -8.77 -25.53
C ILE A 284 -10.31 -7.56 -25.85
N PHE A 285 -10.47 -6.45 -25.11
CA PHE A 285 -9.65 -5.26 -25.28
C PHE A 285 -8.17 -5.55 -25.05
N LEU A 286 -7.81 -6.26 -23.97
CA LEU A 286 -6.45 -6.69 -23.70
C LEU A 286 -5.88 -7.58 -24.82
N ILE A 287 -6.66 -8.50 -25.37
CA ILE A 287 -6.26 -9.34 -26.50
C ILE A 287 -5.97 -8.48 -27.73
N VAL A 288 -6.83 -7.51 -28.04
CA VAL A 288 -6.66 -6.61 -29.20
C VAL A 288 -5.43 -5.73 -29.04
N VAL A 289 -5.22 -5.13 -27.87
CA VAL A 289 -4.04 -4.30 -27.58
C VAL A 289 -2.76 -5.14 -27.62
N SER A 290 -2.76 -6.32 -27.01
CA SER A 290 -1.60 -7.22 -27.04
C SER A 290 -1.30 -7.68 -28.47
N GLY A 291 -2.33 -8.06 -29.23
CA GLY A 291 -2.20 -8.48 -30.63
C GLY A 291 -1.67 -7.37 -31.54
N THR A 292 -2.11 -6.13 -31.34
CA THR A 292 -1.61 -4.98 -32.12
C THR A 292 -0.14 -4.67 -31.80
N VAL A 293 0.26 -4.72 -30.52
CA VAL A 293 1.67 -4.56 -30.12
C VAL A 293 2.56 -5.64 -30.74
N ILE A 294 2.13 -6.90 -30.71
CA ILE A 294 2.86 -8.02 -31.31
C ILE A 294 2.97 -7.83 -32.83
N ALA A 295 1.86 -7.53 -33.51
CA ALA A 295 1.84 -7.34 -34.96
C ALA A 295 2.76 -6.19 -35.41
N LEU A 296 2.71 -5.04 -34.72
CA LEU A 296 3.58 -3.90 -35.00
C LEU A 296 5.05 -4.21 -34.73
N SER A 297 5.34 -4.98 -33.68
CA SER A 297 6.69 -5.42 -33.35
C SER A 297 7.26 -6.34 -34.44
N VAL A 298 6.48 -7.30 -34.92
CA VAL A 298 6.86 -8.19 -36.04
C VAL A 298 7.07 -7.39 -37.32
N LEU A 299 6.16 -6.48 -37.66
CA LEU A 299 6.28 -5.59 -38.82
C LEU A 299 7.56 -4.74 -38.77
N TRP A 300 7.90 -4.22 -37.60
CA TRP A 300 9.11 -3.45 -37.40
C TRP A 300 10.37 -4.31 -37.54
N CYS A 301 10.40 -5.51 -36.95
CA CYS A 301 11.50 -6.47 -37.11
C CYS A 301 11.70 -6.86 -38.58
N VAL A 302 10.62 -7.16 -39.31
CA VAL A 302 10.67 -7.48 -40.75
C VAL A 302 11.17 -6.29 -41.57
N ARG A 303 10.70 -5.07 -41.27
CA ARG A 303 11.19 -3.85 -41.94
C ARG A 303 12.67 -3.61 -41.69
N ARG A 304 13.13 -3.80 -40.45
CA ARG A 304 14.54 -3.62 -40.08
C ARG A 304 15.43 -4.69 -40.73
N TYR A 305 14.99 -5.95 -40.76
CA TYR A 305 15.66 -7.02 -41.47
C TYR A 305 15.76 -6.76 -42.98
N ARG A 306 14.65 -6.34 -43.62
CA ARG A 306 14.64 -5.97 -45.04
C ARG A 306 15.58 -4.80 -45.33
N LYS A 307 15.63 -3.79 -44.45
CA LYS A 307 16.57 -2.67 -44.57
C LYS A 307 18.02 -3.16 -44.48
N HIS A 308 18.37 -3.97 -43.48
CA HIS A 308 19.70 -4.57 -43.35
C HIS A 308 20.09 -5.42 -44.56
N LYS A 309 19.18 -6.25 -45.08
CA LYS A 309 19.42 -7.07 -46.29
C LYS A 309 19.66 -6.22 -47.53
N ARG A 310 18.94 -5.09 -47.69
CA ARG A 310 19.19 -4.14 -48.79
C ARG A 310 20.55 -3.46 -48.67
N TYR A 311 20.98 -3.06 -47.46
CA TYR A 311 22.33 -2.52 -47.24
C TYR A 311 23.42 -3.56 -47.56
N LYS A 312 23.21 -4.84 -47.22
CA LYS A 312 24.17 -5.91 -47.53
C LYS A 312 24.26 -6.25 -49.03
N ASN A 313 23.18 -6.04 -49.79
CA ASN A 313 23.13 -6.28 -51.24
C ASN A 313 23.42 -5.04 -52.10
N SER A 314 23.59 -3.86 -51.51
CA SER A 314 23.85 -2.61 -52.26
C SER A 314 25.34 -2.28 -52.40
N GLY A 315 26.24 -3.17 -51.97
CA GLY A 315 27.66 -3.12 -52.35
C GLY A 315 28.32 -1.76 -52.12
N VAL A 316 28.15 -1.21 -50.91
CA VAL A 316 29.05 -0.18 -50.35
C VAL A 316 29.68 -0.76 -49.10
#